data_AF-A0A940CM46-F1
#
_entry.id   AF-A0A940CM46-F1
#
_cell.length_a   1.000
_cell.length_b   1.000
_cell.length_c   1.000
_cell.angle_alpha   90.00
_cell.angle_beta   90.00
_cell.angle_gamma   90.00
#
_symmetry.space_group_name_H-M   'P 1'
#
loop_
_entity.id
_entity.type
_entity.pdbx_description
1 polymer ?
#
loop_
_entity_poly.entity_id
_entity_poly.type
_entity_poly.pdbx_seq_one_letter_code
_entity_poly.pdbx_strand_id
1 'polypeptide(L)'
;MNESVISKTSEYFKKKGIVLPKISELCNPHTVDKNIINKLKTVDKDAMDPLNLFRVHWFNNRDHIGFSKVPEHVVLPNEFTGVEAKIIVNVGRLFPLIAAHKVLAAYG
;
A
#
# COMPACT_ATOMS: atom_id res chain seq x y z
N MET A 1 25.51 -2.44 -3.93
CA MET A 1 24.38 -2.61 -4.87
C MET A 1 24.97 -2.88 -6.25
N ASN A 2 24.49 -3.88 -7.00
CA ASN A 2 25.07 -4.24 -8.30
C ASN A 2 24.34 -3.50 -9.43
N GLU A 3 25.02 -2.54 -10.08
CA GLU A 3 24.43 -1.69 -11.13
C GLU A 3 23.91 -2.49 -12.33
N SER A 4 24.58 -3.58 -12.70
CA SER A 4 24.13 -4.45 -13.79
C SER A 4 22.76 -5.07 -13.48
N VAL A 5 22.54 -5.47 -12.22
CA VAL A 5 21.26 -6.03 -11.78
C VAL A 5 20.17 -4.97 -11.78
N ILE A 6 20.48 -3.75 -11.32
CA ILE A 6 19.52 -2.63 -11.32
C ILE A 6 19.09 -2.31 -12.75
N SER A 7 20.05 -2.16 -13.66
CA SER A 7 19.77 -1.83 -15.07
C SER A 7 18.89 -2.90 -15.73
N LYS A 8 19.27 -4.18 -15.61
CA LYS A 8 18.47 -5.31 -16.12
C LYS A 8 17.05 -5.33 -15.57
N THR A 9 16.88 -5.10 -14.27
CA THR A 9 15.56 -5.09 -13.61
C THR A 9 14.72 -3.90 -14.07
N SER A 10 15.33 -2.71 -14.16
CA SER A 10 14.67 -1.49 -14.66
C SER A 10 14.18 -1.67 -16.10
N GLU A 11 15.01 -2.22 -16.97
CA GLU A 11 14.63 -2.53 -18.36
C GLU A 11 13.48 -3.54 -18.43
N TYR A 12 13.51 -4.59 -17.61
CA TYR A 12 12.46 -5.59 -17.53
C TYR A 12 11.11 -4.96 -17.12
N PHE A 13 11.09 -4.15 -16.06
CA PHE A 13 9.88 -3.46 -15.62
C PHE A 13 9.37 -2.49 -16.67
N LYS A 14 10.25 -1.72 -17.31
CA LYS A 14 9.87 -0.82 -18.40
C LYS A 14 9.22 -1.58 -19.56
N LYS A 15 9.79 -2.72 -19.99
CA LYS A 15 9.21 -3.58 -21.04
C LYS A 15 7.84 -4.15 -20.67
N LYS A 16 7.58 -4.37 -19.37
CA LYS A 16 6.30 -4.88 -18.84
C LYS A 16 5.32 -3.77 -18.44
N GLY A 17 5.68 -2.50 -18.57
CA GLY A 17 4.85 -1.38 -18.12
C GLY A 17 4.67 -1.32 -16.59
N ILE A 18 5.58 -1.93 -15.83
CA ILE A 18 5.53 -1.99 -14.37
C ILE A 18 6.13 -0.72 -13.79
N VAL A 19 5.39 -0.07 -12.90
CA VAL A 19 5.84 1.10 -12.13
C VAL A 19 5.76 0.71 -10.65
N LEU A 20 6.83 1.00 -9.91
CA LEU A 20 6.87 0.80 -8.47
C LEU A 20 6.57 2.11 -7.73
N PRO A 21 5.90 2.05 -6.57
CA PRO A 21 5.79 3.20 -5.71
C PRO A 21 7.14 3.54 -5.08
N LYS A 22 7.37 4.83 -4.85
CA LYS A 22 8.43 5.31 -3.96
C LYS A 22 8.03 5.06 -2.51
N ILE A 23 9.00 4.88 -1.63
CA ILE A 23 8.75 4.82 -0.18
C ILE A 23 8.03 6.08 0.30
N SER A 24 8.39 7.26 -0.22
CA SER A 24 7.72 8.52 0.10
C SER A 24 6.24 8.55 -0.28
N GLU A 25 5.87 7.89 -1.39
CA GLU A 25 4.48 7.75 -1.82
C GLU A 25 3.73 6.77 -0.92
N LEU A 26 4.36 5.68 -0.46
CA LEU A 26 3.73 4.77 0.51
C LEU A 26 3.51 5.43 1.88
N CYS A 27 4.44 6.29 2.31
CA CYS A 27 4.30 7.10 3.53
C CYS A 27 3.18 8.15 3.40
N ASN A 28 3.04 8.76 2.22
CA ASN A 28 2.00 9.74 1.92
C ASN A 28 1.33 9.46 0.57
N PRO A 29 0.32 8.58 0.52
CA PRO A 29 -0.26 8.11 -0.74
C PRO A 29 -1.05 9.16 -1.50
N HIS A 30 -1.33 10.31 -0.88
CA HIS A 30 -1.89 11.47 -1.57
C HIS A 30 -0.90 12.14 -2.53
N THR A 31 0.38 11.76 -2.51
CA THR A 31 1.40 12.22 -3.46
C THR A 31 1.50 11.34 -4.71
N VAL A 32 0.83 10.19 -4.74
CA VAL A 32 0.79 9.29 -5.89
C VAL A 32 0.15 9.99 -7.09
N ASP A 33 0.71 9.77 -8.28
CA ASP A 33 0.20 10.33 -9.53
C ASP A 33 -1.30 10.01 -9.74
N LYS A 34 -2.08 11.02 -10.14
CA LYS A 34 -3.53 10.89 -10.31
C LYS A 34 -3.92 9.83 -11.35
N ASN A 35 -3.09 9.60 -12.37
CA ASN A 35 -3.36 8.57 -13.37
C ASN A 35 -3.21 7.18 -12.75
N ILE A 36 -2.25 6.97 -11.85
CA ILE A 36 -2.10 5.72 -11.11
C ILE A 36 -3.30 5.51 -10.18
N ILE A 37 -3.71 6.54 -9.43
CA ILE A 37 -4.91 6.48 -8.58
C ILE A 37 -6.15 6.13 -9.40
N ASN A 38 -6.32 6.73 -10.59
CA ASN A 38 -7.47 6.41 -11.44
C ASN A 38 -7.42 4.99 -12.00
N LYS A 39 -6.24 4.48 -12.38
CA LYS A 39 -6.08 3.07 -12.78
C LYS A 39 -6.37 2.09 -11.65
N LEU A 40 -6.00 2.42 -10.41
CA LEU A 40 -6.31 1.58 -9.24
C LEU A 40 -7.81 1.30 -9.07
N LYS A 41 -8.67 2.25 -9.46
CA LYS A 41 -10.14 2.10 -9.36
C LYS A 41 -10.69 0.94 -10.18
N THR A 42 -9.99 0.54 -11.24
CA THR A 42 -10.39 -0.55 -12.14
C THR A 42 -9.70 -1.88 -11.82
N VAL A 43 -8.78 -1.89 -10.84
CA VAL A 43 -8.00 -3.06 -10.45
C VAL A 43 -8.59 -3.64 -9.18
N ASP A 44 -8.93 -4.94 -9.21
CA ASP A 44 -9.28 -5.69 -8.01
C ASP A 44 -8.12 -5.63 -7.00
N LYS A 45 -8.42 -5.24 -5.77
CA LYS A 45 -7.44 -5.03 -4.69
C LYS A 45 -6.66 -6.28 -4.32
N ASP A 46 -7.24 -7.46 -4.54
CA ASP A 46 -6.63 -8.74 -4.20
C ASP A 46 -6.04 -9.46 -5.43
N ALA A 47 -6.13 -8.85 -6.62
CA ALA A 47 -5.50 -9.39 -7.83
C ALA A 47 -3.97 -9.25 -7.80
N MET A 48 -3.29 -10.16 -8.52
CA MET A 48 -1.86 -10.13 -8.75
C MET A 48 -1.49 -9.08 -9.82
N ASP A 49 -1.82 -7.82 -9.56
CA ASP A 49 -1.49 -6.67 -10.41
C ASP A 49 -0.41 -5.80 -9.73
N PRO A 50 0.69 -5.45 -10.42
CA PRO A 50 1.74 -4.58 -9.87
C PRO A 50 1.24 -3.22 -9.37
N LEU A 51 0.13 -2.70 -9.90
CA LEU A 51 -0.48 -1.46 -9.40
C LEU A 51 -0.91 -1.60 -7.93
N ASN A 52 -1.30 -2.78 -7.47
CA ASN A 52 -1.65 -2.99 -6.05
C ASN A 52 -0.47 -2.75 -5.10
N LEU A 53 0.77 -2.65 -5.59
CA LEU A 53 1.90 -2.19 -4.77
C LEU A 53 1.70 -0.77 -4.23
N PHE A 54 0.96 0.09 -4.95
CA PHE A 54 0.61 1.44 -4.49
C PHE A 54 -0.41 1.44 -3.35
N ARG A 55 -1.09 0.32 -3.08
CA ARG A 55 -2.04 0.17 -1.97
C ARG A 55 -1.37 -0.38 -0.70
N VAL A 56 -0.05 -0.58 -0.69
CA VAL A 56 0.68 -1.21 0.42
C VAL A 56 0.99 -0.18 1.53
N HIS A 57 -0.10 0.36 2.10
CA HIS A 57 -0.12 1.38 3.15
C HIS A 57 -1.46 1.35 3.90
N TRP A 58 -1.58 2.08 5.01
CA TRP A 58 -2.79 2.05 5.86
C TRP A 58 -3.95 2.98 5.44
N PHE A 59 -3.75 3.83 4.43
CA PHE A 59 -4.75 4.84 4.03
C PHE A 59 -5.81 4.32 3.04
N ASN A 60 -5.85 3.03 2.69
CA ASN A 60 -6.92 2.53 1.82
C ASN A 60 -8.28 2.75 2.47
N ASN A 61 -9.25 3.26 1.71
CA ASN A 61 -10.59 3.50 2.21
C ASN A 61 -11.45 2.22 2.17
N ARG A 62 -12.64 2.30 2.77
CA ARG A 62 -13.57 1.15 2.90
C ARG A 62 -14.19 0.70 1.58
N ASP A 63 -14.28 1.59 0.59
CA ASP A 63 -14.77 1.26 -0.75
C ASP A 63 -13.68 0.71 -1.67
N HIS A 64 -12.41 0.74 -1.23
CA HIS A 64 -11.23 0.28 -1.97
C HIS A 64 -10.91 1.03 -3.27
N ILE A 65 -11.60 2.13 -3.55
CA ILE A 65 -11.47 2.94 -4.77
C ILE A 65 -10.48 4.10 -4.55
N GLY A 66 -10.18 4.46 -3.31
CA GLY A 66 -9.34 5.61 -3.01
C GLY A 66 -8.63 5.55 -1.66
N PHE A 67 -8.09 6.72 -1.26
CA PHE A 67 -7.31 6.86 -0.04
C PHE A 67 -8.02 7.81 0.93
N SER A 68 -8.21 7.35 2.17
CA SER A 68 -8.68 8.14 3.29
C SER A 68 -7.60 9.15 3.72
N LYS A 69 -8.00 10.27 4.32
CA LYS A 69 -7.06 11.25 4.90
C LYS A 69 -6.34 10.73 6.15
N VAL A 70 -7.01 9.86 6.89
CA VAL A 70 -6.51 9.22 8.12
C VAL A 70 -6.73 7.70 7.96
N PRO A 71 -5.78 6.85 8.38
CA PRO A 71 -5.98 5.42 8.38
C PRO A 71 -7.24 5.02 9.15
N GLU A 72 -7.96 4.02 8.65
CA GLU A 72 -9.07 3.44 9.40
C GLU A 72 -8.54 2.78 10.67
N HIS A 73 -9.08 3.19 11.81
CA HIS A 73 -8.66 2.69 13.12
C HIS A 73 -9.78 2.75 14.15
N VAL A 74 -9.62 1.94 15.19
CA VAL A 74 -10.43 2.00 16.41
C VAL A 74 -9.51 2.41 17.54
N VAL A 75 -9.98 3.33 18.38
CA VAL A 75 -9.32 3.64 19.66
C VAL A 75 -10.02 2.83 20.74
N LEU A 76 -9.29 1.93 21.40
CA LEU A 76 -9.88 1.14 22.48
C LEU A 76 -10.03 2.01 23.73
N PRO A 77 -11.21 2.04 24.37
CA PRO A 77 -11.43 2.89 25.52
C PRO A 77 -10.76 2.31 26.78
N ASN A 78 -10.37 3.19 27.71
CA ASN A 78 -9.74 2.80 28.96
C ASN A 78 -10.59 1.83 29.79
N GLU A 79 -11.93 1.99 29.78
CA GLU A 79 -12.87 1.09 30.46
C GLU A 79 -12.82 -0.36 29.92
N PHE A 80 -12.36 -0.55 28.68
CA PHE A 80 -12.17 -1.86 28.08
C PHE A 80 -10.75 -2.39 28.30
N THR A 81 -9.74 -1.53 28.23
CA THR A 81 -8.32 -1.94 28.25
C THR A 81 -7.72 -1.99 29.66
N GLY A 82 -8.28 -1.25 30.61
CA GLY A 82 -7.77 -1.12 31.98
C GLY A 82 -6.46 -0.31 32.12
N VAL A 83 -5.99 0.37 31.07
CA VAL A 83 -4.71 1.11 31.06
C VAL A 83 -4.84 2.52 30.53
N GLU A 84 -4.11 3.48 31.10
CA GLU A 84 -4.12 4.89 30.66
C GLU A 84 -3.54 5.09 29.25
N ALA A 85 -2.70 4.15 28.79
CA ALA A 85 -2.11 4.20 27.47
C ALA A 85 -3.17 4.12 26.37
N LYS A 86 -3.12 5.05 25.40
CA LYS A 86 -4.00 5.05 24.23
C LYS A 86 -3.63 3.91 23.29
N ILE A 87 -4.52 2.94 23.14
CA ILE A 87 -4.34 1.81 22.23
C ILE A 87 -5.14 2.05 20.94
N ILE A 88 -4.43 2.10 19.81
CA ILE A 88 -5.00 2.28 18.47
C ILE A 88 -4.88 0.95 17.71
N VAL A 89 -6.00 0.48 17.16
CA VAL A 89 -6.07 -0.73 16.34
C VAL A 89 -6.33 -0.33 14.90
N ASN A 90 -5.33 -0.53 14.03
CA ASN A 90 -5.48 -0.32 12.58
C ASN A 90 -6.24 -1.49 11.94
N VAL A 91 -7.08 -1.19 10.95
CA VAL A 91 -7.92 -2.21 10.29
C VAL A 91 -7.17 -2.89 9.14
N GLY A 92 -6.67 -4.09 9.38
CA GLY A 92 -5.91 -4.90 8.41
C GLY A 92 -6.67 -5.29 7.13
N ARG A 93 -8.01 -5.40 7.18
CA ARG A 93 -8.83 -5.80 6.01
C ARG A 93 -8.70 -4.86 4.81
N LEU A 94 -8.37 -3.59 5.05
CA LEU A 94 -8.20 -2.60 3.99
C LEU A 94 -6.79 -2.63 3.38
N PHE A 95 -5.86 -3.34 4.02
CA PHE A 95 -4.56 -3.62 3.46
C PHE A 95 -4.68 -4.72 2.39
N PRO A 96 -3.96 -4.65 1.25
CA PRO A 96 -4.05 -5.69 0.21
C PRO A 96 -3.58 -7.04 0.75
N LEU A 97 -4.42 -8.07 0.61
CA LEU A 97 -4.11 -9.44 1.03
C LEU A 97 -4.14 -10.35 -0.19
N ILE A 98 -3.15 -10.22 -1.07
CA ILE A 98 -3.01 -11.00 -2.31
C ILE A 98 -2.61 -12.48 -2.09
N ALA A 99 -3.05 -13.08 -0.97
CA ALA A 99 -2.62 -14.40 -0.49
C ALA A 99 -1.08 -14.59 -0.42
N ALA A 100 -0.31 -13.51 -0.43
CA ALA A 100 1.14 -13.55 -0.34
C ALA A 100 1.60 -13.64 1.11
N HIS A 101 2.59 -14.50 1.37
CA HIS A 101 3.21 -14.64 2.68
C HIS A 101 4.03 -13.40 3.10
N LYS A 102 4.45 -12.58 2.12
CA LYS A 102 5.10 -11.28 2.32
C LYS A 102 4.60 -10.32 1.27
N VAL A 103 4.36 -9.08 1.69
CA VAL A 103 3.85 -8.01 0.83
C VAL A 103 4.76 -6.78 0.99
N LEU A 104 5.01 -6.10 -0.14
CA LEU A 104 6.06 -5.10 -0.44
C LEU A 104 7.14 -5.64 -1.37
N ALA A 105 7.52 -4.84 -2.36
CA ALA A 105 8.73 -5.09 -3.14
C ALA A 105 9.94 -5.06 -2.18
N ALA A 106 10.87 -5.98 -2.37
CA ALA A 106 12.15 -5.91 -1.69
C ALA A 106 12.92 -4.72 -2.26
N TYR A 107 12.86 -3.58 -1.56
CA TYR A 107 13.71 -2.43 -1.84
C TYR A 107 15.06 -2.70 -1.15
N GLY A 108 16.08 -3.13 -1.90
CA GLY A 108 17.41 -3.47 -1.38
C GLY A 108 18.40 -3.91 -2.45
#